data_AF-A0A1B8XUG5-F1
#
_entry.id   AF-A0A1B8XUG5-F1
#
_cell.length_a   1.000
_cell.length_b   1.000
_cell.length_c   1.000
_cell.angle_alpha   90.00
_cell.angle_beta   90.00
_cell.angle_gamma   90.00
#
_symmetry.space_group_name_H-M   'P 1'
#
loop_
_entity.id
_entity.type
_entity.pdbx_description
1 polymer ?
#
loop_
_entity_poly.entity_id
_entity_poly.type
_entity_poly.pdbx_seq_one_letter_code
_entity_poly.pdbx_strand_id
1 'polypeptide(L)' 'ASALDLEIDCIDARGNGASATCPADTAAVSCACGMGCGSWDIQSKSTCHCQCAGMDWTTARCCKIQSKH' A
#
# COMPACT_ATOMS: atom_id res chain seq x y z
N ALA A 1 33.08 -10.54 -0.95
CA ALA A 1 31.96 -9.59 -1.12
C ALA A 1 31.31 -9.40 0.25
N SER A 2 31.23 -8.17 0.75
CA SER A 2 30.41 -7.91 1.95
C SER A 2 28.94 -8.04 1.56
N ALA A 3 28.17 -8.78 2.36
CA ALA A 3 26.73 -8.85 2.17
C ALA A 3 26.13 -7.46 2.42
N LEU A 4 25.24 -7.02 1.52
CA LEU A 4 24.41 -5.84 1.76
C LEU A 4 23.38 -6.21 2.82
N ASP A 5 23.36 -5.49 3.94
CA ASP A 5 22.35 -5.63 4.97
C ASP A 5 21.12 -4.82 4.56
N LEU A 6 20.09 -5.53 4.07
CA LEU A 6 18.87 -4.94 3.53
C LEU A 6 17.67 -5.23 4.43
N GLU A 7 16.72 -4.30 4.46
CA GLU A 7 15.42 -4.49 5.09
C GLU A 7 14.27 -4.07 4.17
N ILE A 8 13.08 -4.61 4.45
CA ILE A 8 11.84 -4.15 3.87
C ILE A 8 11.23 -3.15 4.85
N ASP A 9 11.22 -1.89 4.47
CA ASP A 9 10.57 -0.81 5.22
C ASP A 9 9.17 -0.59 4.68
N CYS A 10 8.19 -0.51 5.58
CA CYS A 10 6.78 -0.43 5.20
C CYS A 10 6.02 0.61 6.03
N ILE A 11 5.15 1.34 5.35
CA ILE A 11 4.22 2.31 5.91
C ILE A 11 2.80 2.05 5.40
N ASP A 12 1.81 2.62 6.07
CA ASP A 12 0.43 2.61 5.61
C ASP A 12 0.04 3.99 5.06
N ALA A 13 -0.43 4.03 3.82
CA ALA A 13 -1.02 5.23 3.22
C ALA A 13 -2.55 5.13 3.30
N ARG A 14 -3.16 6.04 4.05
CA ARG A 14 -4.61 6.12 4.23
C ARG A 14 -5.21 7.12 3.25
N GLY A 15 -6.30 6.72 2.59
CA GLY A 15 -7.10 7.59 1.74
C GLY A 15 -8.58 7.58 2.15
N ASN A 16 -9.27 8.69 1.91
CA ASN A 16 -10.72 8.76 2.03
C ASN A 16 -11.35 8.17 0.77
N GLY A 17 -12.49 7.49 0.92
CA GLY A 17 -13.16 6.87 -0.21
C GLY A 17 -12.50 5.57 -0.68
N ALA A 18 -12.63 5.28 -1.97
CA ALA A 18 -12.26 4.01 -2.57
C ALA A 18 -10.77 3.89 -2.96
N SER A 19 -9.96 4.94 -2.76
CA SER A 19 -8.57 4.95 -3.25
C SER A 19 -7.58 5.37 -2.17
N ALA A 20 -6.42 4.72 -2.14
CA ALA A 20 -5.26 5.17 -1.39
C ALA A 20 -3.98 4.92 -2.20
N THR A 21 -3.11 5.92 -2.28
CA THR A 21 -1.90 5.88 -3.09
C THR A 21 -0.66 5.92 -2.22
N CYS A 22 0.25 4.98 -2.46
CA CYS A 22 1.55 4.95 -1.82
C CYS A 22 2.40 6.16 -2.19
N PRO A 23 3.23 6.67 -1.26
CA PRO A 23 4.22 7.69 -1.57
C PRO A 23 5.19 7.23 -2.67
N ALA A 24 5.87 8.20 -3.29
CA ALA A 24 6.97 7.91 -4.21
C ALA A 24 8.01 6.97 -3.56
N ASP A 25 8.68 6.19 -4.38
CA ASP A 25 9.70 5.21 -3.98
C ASP A 25 9.22 4.04 -3.13
N THR A 26 7.90 3.86 -3.00
CA THR A 26 7.29 2.67 -2.38
C THR A 26 6.30 2.01 -3.35
N ALA A 27 6.10 0.70 -3.21
CA ALA A 27 5.11 -0.05 -3.95
C ALA A 27 4.00 -0.54 -3.02
N ALA A 28 2.77 -0.56 -3.52
CA ALA A 28 1.66 -1.19 -2.80
C ALA A 28 1.86 -2.70 -2.81
N VAL A 29 1.84 -3.32 -1.62
CA VAL A 29 1.96 -4.78 -1.45
C VAL A 29 0.65 -5.42 -1.00
N SER A 30 -0.23 -4.65 -0.38
CA SER A 30 -1.58 -5.08 -0.01
C SER A 30 -2.50 -3.87 0.22
N CYS A 31 -3.80 -4.12 0.22
CA CYS A 31 -4.81 -3.12 0.50
C CYS A 31 -5.73 -3.59 1.63
N ALA A 32 -6.32 -2.62 2.33
CA ALA A 32 -7.44 -2.82 3.24
C ALA A 32 -8.52 -1.78 2.94
N CYS A 33 -9.78 -2.20 3.00
CA CYS A 33 -10.93 -1.35 2.74
C CYS A 33 -11.80 -1.27 3.98
N GLY A 34 -12.51 -0.15 4.12
CA GLY A 34 -13.52 0.00 5.15
C GLY A 34 -14.76 -0.87 4.90
N MET A 35 -15.65 -0.85 5.89
CA MET A 35 -16.90 -1.61 5.93
C MET A 35 -16.76 -3.12 5.66
N GLY A 36 -15.57 -3.69 5.93
CA GLY A 36 -15.31 -5.11 5.70
C GLY A 36 -15.22 -5.53 4.23
N CYS A 37 -15.06 -4.59 3.29
CA CYS A 37 -14.87 -4.92 1.89
C CYS A 37 -13.53 -5.65 1.69
N GLY A 38 -13.59 -6.88 1.17
CA GLY A 38 -12.40 -7.67 0.81
C GLY A 38 -12.00 -7.57 -0.66
N SER A 39 -12.79 -6.87 -1.48
CA SER A 39 -12.57 -6.75 -2.93
C SER A 39 -11.78 -5.50 -3.24
N TRP A 40 -10.52 -5.67 -3.64
CA TRP A 40 -9.62 -4.59 -4.01
C TRP A 40 -8.64 -5.02 -5.10
N ASP A 41 -8.11 -4.03 -5.82
CA ASP A 41 -7.04 -4.19 -6.80
C ASP A 41 -5.94 -3.14 -6.59
N ILE A 42 -4.74 -3.42 -7.10
CA ILE A 42 -3.62 -2.47 -7.12
C ILE A 42 -3.44 -1.94 -8.54
N GLN A 43 -3.66 -0.65 -8.71
CA GLN A 43 -3.50 0.09 -9.95
C GLN A 43 -2.12 0.74 -10.00
N SER A 44 -1.50 0.69 -11.17
CA SER A 44 -0.21 1.34 -11.43
C SER A 44 0.89 1.01 -10.40
N LYS A 45 0.80 -0.17 -9.76
CA LYS A 45 1.72 -0.67 -8.71
C LYS A 45 1.70 0.10 -7.38
N SER A 46 1.00 1.22 -7.28
CA SER A 46 1.08 2.12 -6.12
C SER A 46 -0.27 2.52 -5.54
N THR A 47 -1.37 2.36 -6.28
CA THR A 47 -2.69 2.80 -5.82
C THR A 47 -3.57 1.60 -5.51
N CYS A 48 -3.99 1.49 -4.26
CA CYS A 48 -5.06 0.58 -3.88
C CYS A 48 -6.41 1.18 -4.28
N HIS A 49 -7.26 0.35 -4.90
CA HIS A 49 -8.62 0.67 -5.26
C HIS A 49 -9.57 -0.37 -4.68
N CYS A 50 -10.47 0.05 -3.79
CA CYS A 50 -11.50 -0.79 -3.19
C CYS A 50 -12.76 -0.78 -4.06
N GLN A 51 -13.24 -1.97 -4.41
CA GLN A 51 -14.24 -2.14 -5.48
C GLN A 51 -15.69 -2.14 -4.99
N CYS A 52 -15.91 -2.32 -3.69
CA CYS A 52 -17.26 -2.30 -3.14
C CYS A 52 -17.86 -0.87 -3.19
N ALA A 53 -19.19 -0.77 -3.23
CA ALA A 53 -19.85 0.52 -3.25
C ALA A 53 -19.77 1.24 -1.89
N GLY A 54 -19.72 2.58 -1.93
CA GLY A 54 -19.88 3.43 -0.75
C GLY A 54 -18.67 3.54 0.18
N MET A 55 -17.46 3.21 -0.28
CA MET A 55 -16.23 3.21 0.55
C MET A 55 -16.08 4.47 1.37
N ASP A 56 -15.96 4.30 2.69
CA ASP A 56 -15.63 5.34 3.67
C ASP A 56 -14.12 5.59 3.65
N TRP A 57 -13.31 4.54 3.56
CA TRP A 57 -11.86 4.63 3.49
C TRP A 57 -11.19 3.45 2.78
N THR A 58 -9.96 3.71 2.35
CA THR A 58 -9.02 2.73 1.79
C THR A 58 -7.64 2.93 2.43
N THR A 59 -6.90 1.85 2.66
CA THR A 59 -5.51 1.89 3.12
C THR A 59 -4.64 1.04 2.21
N ALA A 60 -3.51 1.58 1.76
CA ALA A 60 -2.48 0.86 1.03
C ALA A 60 -1.31 0.55 1.95
N ARG A 61 -0.85 -0.70 1.98
CA ARG A 61 0.43 -1.07 2.60
C ARG A 61 1.53 -0.84 1.60
N CYS A 62 2.44 0.07 1.91
CA CYS A 62 3.44 0.59 1.00
C CYS A 62 4.82 0.20 1.49
N CYS A 63 5.60 -0.52 0.69
CA CYS A 63 6.91 -1.00 1.09
C CYS A 63 8.01 -0.66 0.08
N LYS A 64 9.25 -0.60 0.57
CA LYS A 64 10.48 -0.47 -0.22
C LYS A 64 11.59 -1.33 0.37
N ILE A 65 12.58 -1.67 -0.45
CA ILE A 65 13.81 -2.31 0.03
C ILE A 65 14.83 -1.19 0.27
N GLN A 66 15.43 -1.16 1.45
CA GLN A 66 16.46 -0.17 1.81
C GLN A 66 17.62 -0.82 2.56
N SER A 67 18.76 -0.14 2.60
CA SER A 67 19.90 -0.56 3.42
C SER A 67 19.64 -0.22 4.89
N LYS A 68 19.94 -1.18 5.78
CA LYS A 68 20.04 -0.91 7.20
C LYS A 68 21.23 0.00 7.46
N HIS A 69 21.02 1.08 8.21
CA HIS A 69 22.08 2.01 8.59
C HIS A 69 22.83 1.51 9.83
#